data_AF-A0A3L8DYC0-F1
#
_entry.id   AF-A0A3L8DYC0-F1
#
_cell.length_a   1.000
_cell.length_b   1.000
_cell.length_c   1.000
_cell.angle_alpha   90.00
_cell.angle_beta   90.00
_cell.angle_gamma   90.00
#
_symmetry.space_group_name_H-M   'P 1'
#
loop_
_entity.id
_entity.type
_entity.pdbx_description
1 polymer ?
#
loop_
_entity_poly.entity_id
_entity_poly.type
_entity_poly.pdbx_seq_one_letter_code
_entity_poly.pdbx_strand_id
1 'polypeptide(L)'
;MSIPTFVDLQGFIVSGNFVVKEVAVLRNGNILSHYIFGPCGPWRGLTRAERSQTSWLTTHHHGTQWEDGTIPYCWARRLITKAVMDDDDDDDAPTIVYVKGLEKRGWLRNLLLDDDIYIETIDAHYEDIPSLNKLDVTHTLRCNKHVSHCALQNVFKMFNWWSQQKNKIYYV
;
A
#
# COMPACT_ATOMS: atom_id res chain seq x y z
N MET A 1 19.24 12.87 3.83
CA MET A 1 18.09 12.01 4.16
C MET A 1 17.63 11.37 2.88
N SER A 2 17.65 10.04 2.82
CA SER A 2 17.07 9.29 1.71
C SER A 2 15.59 9.64 1.56
N ILE A 3 15.10 9.68 0.32
CA ILE A 3 13.69 9.92 0.05
C ILE A 3 12.95 8.60 0.35
N PRO A 4 12.02 8.57 1.31
CA PRO A 4 11.34 7.33 1.66
C PRO A 4 10.41 6.88 0.52
N THR A 5 10.20 5.57 0.47
CA THR A 5 9.19 4.93 -0.36
C THR A 5 7.89 4.87 0.41
N PHE A 6 6.76 5.16 -0.24
CA PHE A 6 5.44 5.05 0.33
C PHE A 6 4.70 3.88 -0.31
N VAL A 7 4.18 2.98 0.52
CA VAL A 7 3.45 1.80 0.08
C VAL A 7 2.08 1.75 0.74
N ASP A 8 1.04 1.50 -0.03
CA ASP A 8 -0.28 1.15 0.49
C ASP A 8 -0.78 -0.14 -0.17
N LEU A 9 -1.51 -0.92 0.65
CA LEU A 9 -2.06 -2.21 0.29
C LEU A 9 -3.56 -2.22 0.59
N GLN A 10 -4.39 -2.66 -0.34
CA GLN A 10 -5.80 -2.99 -0.10
C GLN A 10 -6.00 -4.47 -0.41
N GLY A 11 -6.89 -5.12 0.31
CA GLY A 11 -7.03 -6.57 0.23
C GLY A 11 -8.14 -7.11 1.10
N PHE A 12 -8.18 -8.43 1.21
CA PHE A 12 -9.17 -9.18 1.98
C PHE A 12 -8.47 -9.99 3.07
N ILE A 13 -9.24 -10.45 4.06
CA ILE A 13 -8.76 -11.48 4.99
C ILE A 13 -9.34 -12.82 4.55
N VAL A 14 -8.46 -13.79 4.29
CA VAL A 14 -8.81 -15.14 3.88
C VAL A 14 -8.05 -16.11 4.77
N SER A 15 -8.78 -16.98 5.45
CA SER A 15 -8.24 -17.96 6.40
C SER A 15 -7.34 -17.32 7.45
N GLY A 16 -7.74 -16.12 7.93
CA GLY A 16 -6.99 -15.34 8.92
C GLY A 16 -5.77 -14.59 8.38
N ASN A 17 -5.48 -14.67 7.07
CA ASN A 17 -4.33 -14.03 6.44
C ASN A 17 -4.77 -12.88 5.53
N PHE A 18 -3.99 -11.79 5.53
CA PHE A 18 -4.18 -10.71 4.59
C PHE A 18 -3.78 -11.14 3.17
N VAL A 19 -4.70 -10.97 2.23
CA VAL A 19 -4.53 -11.23 0.80
C VAL A 19 -4.59 -9.90 0.08
N VAL A 20 -3.43 -9.40 -0.35
CA VAL A 20 -3.32 -8.17 -1.14
C VAL A 20 -4.12 -8.27 -2.44
N LYS A 21 -4.81 -7.20 -2.81
CA LYS A 21 -5.62 -7.10 -4.03
C LYS A 21 -5.20 -5.90 -4.87
N GLU A 22 -4.95 -4.78 -4.21
CA GLU A 22 -4.39 -3.59 -4.82
C GLU A 22 -3.12 -3.20 -4.04
N VAL A 23 -2.07 -2.83 -4.75
CA VAL A 23 -0.84 -2.27 -4.17
C VAL A 23 -0.42 -1.08 -5.01
N ALA A 24 0.04 -0.03 -4.33
CA ALA A 24 0.74 1.07 -4.96
C ALA A 24 2.05 1.32 -4.23
N VAL A 25 3.08 1.64 -5.00
CA VAL A 25 4.42 2.00 -4.52
C VAL A 25 4.78 3.33 -5.16
N LEU A 26 5.13 4.31 -4.33
CA LEU A 26 5.46 5.67 -4.75
C LEU A 26 6.77 6.10 -4.10
N ARG A 27 7.66 6.67 -4.88
CA ARG A 27 8.88 7.33 -4.38
C ARG A 27 9.11 8.63 -5.11
N ASN A 28 9.52 9.66 -4.37
CA ASN A 28 9.85 10.97 -4.95
C ASN A 28 8.72 11.55 -5.84
N GLY A 29 7.45 11.34 -5.45
CA GLY A 29 6.28 11.77 -6.22
C GLY A 29 5.98 10.95 -7.48
N ASN A 30 6.84 10.00 -7.83
CA ASN A 30 6.68 9.12 -8.99
C ASN A 30 6.08 7.78 -8.56
N ILE A 31 5.12 7.28 -9.35
CA ILE A 31 4.56 5.95 -9.17
C ILE A 31 5.59 4.95 -9.68
N LEU A 32 6.20 4.17 -8.78
CA LEU A 32 7.05 3.06 -9.16
C LEU A 32 6.21 1.88 -9.64
N SER A 33 5.09 1.63 -8.97
CA SER A 33 4.13 0.63 -9.41
C SER A 33 2.72 0.86 -8.90
N HIS A 34 1.75 0.35 -9.66
CA HIS A 34 0.36 0.21 -9.24
C HIS A 34 -0.19 -1.09 -9.83
N TYR A 35 -0.50 -2.05 -8.96
CA TYR A 35 -0.99 -3.37 -9.38
C TYR A 35 -2.36 -3.66 -8.80
N ILE A 36 -3.20 -4.29 -9.62
CA ILE A 36 -4.48 -4.88 -9.21
C ILE A 36 -4.39 -6.36 -9.57
N PHE A 37 -4.27 -7.21 -8.56
CA PHE A 37 -4.13 -8.65 -8.74
C PHE A 37 -5.49 -9.31 -8.94
N GLY A 38 -5.53 -10.33 -9.80
CA GLY A 38 -6.64 -11.26 -9.94
C GLY A 38 -6.95 -12.02 -8.65
N PRO A 39 -7.97 -12.88 -8.64
CA PRO A 39 -8.32 -13.69 -7.47
C PRO A 39 -7.17 -14.65 -7.09
N CYS A 40 -6.92 -14.83 -5.79
CA CYS A 40 -5.96 -15.84 -5.30
C CYS A 40 -6.52 -17.27 -5.27
N GLY A 41 -7.81 -17.42 -5.59
CA GLY A 41 -8.55 -18.68 -5.62
C GLY A 41 -10.02 -18.44 -6.01
N PRO A 42 -10.79 -19.51 -6.25
CA PRO A 42 -12.18 -19.37 -6.69
C PRO A 42 -13.06 -18.77 -5.58
N TRP A 43 -13.98 -17.86 -5.92
CA TRP A 43 -14.98 -17.30 -4.99
C TRP A 43 -15.75 -18.38 -4.21
N ARG A 44 -16.05 -19.50 -4.87
CA ARG A 44 -16.75 -20.64 -4.26
C ARG A 44 -15.93 -21.37 -3.19
N GLY A 45 -14.61 -21.18 -3.18
CA GLY A 45 -13.71 -21.71 -2.16
C GLY A 45 -13.72 -20.91 -0.85
N LEU A 46 -14.28 -19.69 -0.85
CA LEU A 46 -14.41 -18.88 0.35
C LEU A 46 -15.55 -19.40 1.25
N THR A 47 -15.29 -19.38 2.55
CA THR A 47 -16.30 -19.60 3.59
C THR A 47 -17.41 -18.54 3.53
N ARG A 48 -18.54 -18.81 4.20
CA ARG A 48 -19.62 -17.81 4.30
C ARG A 48 -19.15 -16.51 4.96
N ALA A 49 -18.32 -16.59 5.98
CA ALA A 49 -17.81 -15.41 6.70
C ALA A 49 -16.90 -14.56 5.80
N GLU A 50 -15.95 -15.18 5.10
CA GLU A 50 -15.04 -14.48 4.17
C GLU A 50 -15.79 -13.83 3.02
N ARG A 51 -16.84 -14.48 2.48
CA ARG A 51 -17.69 -13.88 1.45
C ARG A 51 -18.44 -12.66 1.98
N SER A 52 -19.04 -12.75 3.16
CA SER A 52 -19.71 -11.61 3.80
C SER A 52 -18.74 -10.45 4.03
N GLN A 53 -17.53 -10.73 4.53
CA GLN A 53 -16.49 -9.71 4.70
C GLN A 53 -16.09 -9.09 3.35
N THR A 54 -15.84 -9.90 2.34
CA THR A 54 -15.46 -9.43 1.00
C THR A 54 -16.53 -8.55 0.39
N SER A 55 -17.81 -8.95 0.49
CA SER A 55 -18.94 -8.13 0.05
C SER A 55 -19.01 -6.81 0.82
N TRP A 56 -18.81 -6.83 2.14
CA TRP A 56 -18.81 -5.60 2.93
C TRP A 56 -17.69 -4.65 2.52
N LEU A 57 -16.46 -5.15 2.36
CA LEU A 57 -15.29 -4.37 1.95
C LEU A 57 -15.42 -3.80 0.54
N THR A 58 -16.01 -4.59 -0.37
CA THR A 58 -16.33 -4.13 -1.74
C THR A 58 -17.31 -2.96 -1.70
N THR A 59 -18.41 -3.08 -0.94
CA THR A 59 -19.45 -2.05 -0.94
C THR A 59 -19.11 -0.81 -0.12
N HIS A 60 -18.36 -0.96 0.98
CA HIS A 60 -18.22 0.10 1.99
C HIS A 60 -16.78 0.57 2.25
N HIS A 61 -15.76 -0.11 1.72
CA HIS A 61 -14.36 0.24 2.01
C HIS A 61 -13.56 0.59 0.77
N HIS A 62 -13.17 -0.39 -0.05
CA HIS A 62 -12.23 -0.16 -1.14
C HIS A 62 -12.82 -0.38 -2.54
N GLY A 63 -14.06 -0.85 -2.70
CA GLY A 63 -14.68 -0.97 -4.03
C GLY A 63 -14.18 -2.11 -4.90
N THR A 64 -13.02 -2.68 -4.60
CA THR A 64 -12.42 -3.78 -5.38
C THR A 64 -13.17 -5.08 -5.17
N GLN A 65 -13.59 -5.71 -6.27
CA GLN A 65 -14.26 -7.00 -6.25
C GLN A 65 -13.25 -8.16 -6.15
N TRP A 66 -13.71 -9.32 -5.71
CA TRP A 66 -12.88 -10.52 -5.64
C TRP A 66 -12.28 -10.91 -7.00
N GLU A 67 -13.07 -10.78 -8.06
CA GLU A 67 -12.71 -11.18 -9.43
C GLU A 67 -11.99 -10.06 -10.22
N ASP A 68 -11.81 -8.87 -9.63
CA ASP A 68 -11.11 -7.77 -10.30
C ASP A 68 -9.62 -8.08 -10.48
N GLY A 69 -8.95 -7.34 -11.36
CA GLY A 69 -7.51 -7.43 -11.58
C GLY A 69 -7.12 -8.38 -12.71
N THR A 70 -6.14 -7.94 -13.51
CA THR A 70 -5.66 -8.67 -14.70
C THR A 70 -4.35 -9.41 -14.43
N ILE A 71 -3.67 -9.09 -13.32
CA ILE A 71 -2.37 -9.66 -12.99
C ILE A 71 -2.57 -10.93 -12.16
N PRO A 72 -2.08 -12.09 -12.58
CA PRO A 72 -2.20 -13.33 -11.81
C PRO A 72 -1.65 -13.16 -10.38
N TYR A 73 -2.40 -13.63 -9.37
CA TYR A 73 -2.01 -13.46 -7.97
C TYR A 73 -0.66 -14.11 -7.64
N CYS A 74 -0.29 -15.20 -8.32
CA CYS A 74 1.01 -15.84 -8.14
C CYS A 74 2.22 -14.94 -8.46
N TRP A 75 2.01 -13.79 -9.13
CA TRP A 75 3.06 -12.81 -9.41
C TRP A 75 3.18 -11.73 -8.33
N ALA A 76 2.26 -11.67 -7.37
CA ALA A 76 2.18 -10.59 -6.38
C ALA A 76 3.49 -10.43 -5.60
N ARG A 77 4.03 -11.52 -5.05
CA ARG A 77 5.31 -11.48 -4.33
C ARG A 77 6.42 -10.89 -5.19
N ARG A 78 6.65 -11.46 -6.37
CA ARG A 78 7.72 -11.03 -7.27
C ARG A 78 7.59 -9.56 -7.67
N LEU A 79 6.39 -9.11 -8.02
CA LEU A 79 6.15 -7.76 -8.49
C LEU A 79 6.24 -6.71 -7.38
N ILE A 80 5.75 -7.03 -6.18
CA ILE A 80 5.87 -6.13 -5.02
C ILE A 80 7.32 -6.05 -4.56
N THR A 81 8.01 -7.18 -4.42
CA THR A 81 9.44 -7.22 -4.08
C THR A 81 10.24 -6.38 -5.06
N LYS A 82 10.04 -6.59 -6.36
CA LYS A 82 10.69 -5.75 -7.37
C LYS A 82 10.37 -4.28 -7.15
N ALA A 83 9.09 -3.88 -7.10
CA ALA A 83 8.73 -2.47 -7.01
C ALA A 83 9.25 -1.74 -5.75
N VAL A 84 9.48 -2.45 -4.65
CA VAL A 84 10.00 -1.87 -3.41
C VAL A 84 11.53 -1.84 -3.38
N MET A 85 12.18 -2.78 -4.06
CA MET A 85 13.64 -3.00 -4.01
C MET A 85 14.40 -2.54 -5.25
N ASP A 86 13.72 -2.20 -6.35
CA ASP A 86 14.36 -1.71 -7.60
C ASP A 86 14.88 -0.28 -7.35
N ASP A 87 15.94 -0.19 -6.57
CA ASP A 87 16.68 1.02 -6.29
C ASP A 87 17.87 1.03 -7.23
N ASP A 88 17.74 1.80 -8.31
CA ASP A 88 18.86 2.18 -9.20
C ASP A 88 19.82 3.19 -8.51
N ASP A 89 19.55 3.56 -7.27
CA ASP A 89 20.35 4.52 -6.50
C ASP A 89 21.49 3.79 -5.79
N ASP A 90 22.71 3.99 -6.31
CA ASP A 90 24.03 3.54 -5.80
C ASP A 90 24.40 4.10 -4.40
N ASP A 91 23.41 4.58 -3.63
CA ASP A 91 23.62 5.20 -2.31
C ASP A 91 23.52 4.13 -1.23
N ASP A 92 24.60 3.89 -0.47
CA ASP A 92 24.73 2.91 0.62
C ASP A 92 23.76 3.13 1.81
N ALA A 93 22.79 4.05 1.68
CA ALA A 93 21.82 4.36 2.72
C ALA A 93 20.62 3.41 2.67
N PRO A 94 20.15 2.88 3.82
CA PRO A 94 19.03 1.96 3.85
C PRO A 94 17.74 2.61 3.34
N THR A 95 17.04 1.89 2.47
CA THR A 95 15.76 2.32 1.91
C THR A 95 14.68 2.31 2.98
N ILE A 96 14.20 3.49 3.36
CA ILE A 96 13.07 3.64 4.28
C ILE A 96 11.78 3.43 3.50
N VAL A 97 10.95 2.49 3.95
CA VAL A 97 9.63 2.19 3.39
C VAL A 97 8.55 2.50 4.42
N TYR A 98 7.73 3.50 4.14
CA TYR A 98 6.56 3.84 4.94
C TYR A 98 5.30 3.18 4.43
N VAL A 99 4.59 2.56 5.36
CA VAL A 99 3.19 2.12 5.21
C VAL A 99 2.32 2.81 6.26
N LYS A 100 1.00 2.63 6.19
CA LYS A 100 0.12 3.02 7.29
C LYS A 100 -0.67 1.83 7.83
N GLY A 101 -0.58 1.63 9.14
CA GLY A 101 -1.20 0.51 9.86
C GLY A 101 -0.27 -0.70 10.06
N LEU A 102 -0.27 -1.24 11.28
CA LEU A 102 0.63 -2.32 11.71
C LEU A 102 0.42 -3.64 10.95
N GLU A 103 -0.82 -3.95 10.55
CA GLU A 103 -1.12 -5.17 9.77
C GLU A 103 -0.44 -5.15 8.41
N LYS A 104 -0.55 -4.03 7.67
CA LYS A 104 0.10 -3.84 6.37
C LYS A 104 1.62 -3.88 6.50
N ARG A 105 2.16 -3.28 7.56
CA ARG A 105 3.60 -3.33 7.88
C ARG A 105 4.06 -4.77 8.10
N GLY A 106 3.38 -5.50 8.97
CA GLY A 106 3.72 -6.89 9.28
C GLY A 106 3.65 -7.77 8.03
N TRP A 107 2.62 -7.59 7.22
CA TRP A 107 2.48 -8.33 5.96
C TRP A 107 3.61 -8.01 4.97
N LEU A 108 3.92 -6.72 4.75
CA LEU A 108 4.97 -6.33 3.81
C LEU A 108 6.35 -6.82 4.26
N ARG A 109 6.65 -6.72 5.56
CA ARG A 109 7.90 -7.24 6.14
C ARG A 109 8.03 -8.75 5.94
N ASN A 110 6.96 -9.50 6.18
CA ASN A 110 6.93 -10.95 5.96
C ASN A 110 7.04 -11.33 4.47
N LEU A 111 6.62 -10.46 3.55
CA LEU A 111 6.73 -10.70 2.11
C LEU A 111 8.18 -10.55 1.61
N LEU A 112 8.84 -9.47 2.04
CA LEU A 112 10.18 -9.11 1.57
C LEU A 112 11.26 -9.98 2.22
N LEU A 113 11.16 -10.25 3.54
CA LEU A 113 12.17 -11.02 4.31
C LEU A 113 13.60 -10.50 4.10
N ASP A 114 13.74 -9.19 3.95
CA ASP A 114 15.00 -8.51 3.71
C ASP A 114 15.32 -7.60 4.90
N ASP A 115 16.50 -7.80 5.50
CA ASP A 115 16.95 -7.07 6.69
C ASP A 115 17.55 -5.69 6.34
N ASP A 116 17.90 -5.45 5.07
CA ASP A 116 18.47 -4.18 4.61
C ASP A 116 17.39 -3.11 4.38
N ILE A 117 16.11 -3.52 4.35
CA ILE A 117 14.97 -2.63 4.15
C ILE A 117 14.33 -2.25 5.49
N TYR A 118 14.39 -0.97 5.83
CA TYR A 118 13.70 -0.45 7.00
C TYR A 118 12.23 -0.15 6.66
N ILE A 119 11.33 -1.08 7.01
CA ILE A 119 9.88 -0.92 6.83
C ILE A 119 9.23 -0.50 8.15
N GLU A 120 8.58 0.66 8.17
CA GLU A 120 7.88 1.15 9.36
C GLU A 120 6.54 1.82 9.05
N THR A 121 5.65 1.91 10.05
CA THR A 121 4.47 2.75 9.90
C THR A 121 4.86 4.23 9.95
N ILE A 122 4.25 5.03 9.08
CA ILE A 122 4.49 6.48 9.07
C ILE A 122 4.12 7.14 10.40
N ASP A 123 3.08 6.63 11.07
CA ASP A 123 2.64 7.09 12.40
C ASP A 123 3.59 6.72 13.55
N ALA A 124 4.58 5.84 13.33
CA ALA A 124 5.64 5.61 14.32
C ALA A 124 6.64 6.78 14.39
N HIS A 125 6.82 7.51 13.29
CA HIS A 125 7.73 8.67 13.21
C HIS A 125 6.98 10.01 13.22
N TYR A 126 5.70 9.99 12.85
CA TYR A 126 4.86 11.17 12.70
C TYR A 126 3.54 10.96 13.44
N GLU A 127 3.55 11.10 14.77
CA GLU A 127 2.39 10.81 15.62
C GLU A 127 1.15 11.65 15.27
N ASP A 128 1.34 12.84 14.67
CA ASP A 128 0.28 13.76 14.27
C ASP A 128 -0.38 13.41 12.93
N ILE A 129 0.13 12.41 12.18
CA ILE A 129 -0.42 12.07 10.87
C ILE A 129 -1.87 11.56 10.99
N PRO A 130 -2.85 12.25 10.36
CA PRO A 130 -4.23 11.81 10.37
C PRO A 130 -4.43 10.43 9.75
N SER A 131 -5.61 9.84 9.97
CA SER A 131 -6.06 8.68 9.21
C SER A 131 -6.14 8.98 7.70
N LEU A 132 -5.94 7.97 6.83
CA LEU A 132 -5.89 8.15 5.36
C LEU A 132 -7.14 8.83 4.78
N ASN A 133 -8.30 8.60 5.40
CA ASN A 133 -9.56 9.23 4.99
C ASN A 133 -9.64 10.73 5.32
N LYS A 134 -8.78 11.24 6.21
CA LYS A 134 -8.71 12.66 6.61
C LYS A 134 -7.58 13.42 5.90
N LEU A 135 -6.69 12.73 5.20
CA LEU A 135 -5.63 13.35 4.41
C LEU A 135 -6.19 13.97 3.12
N ASP A 136 -5.63 15.11 2.73
CA ASP A 136 -6.03 15.87 1.55
C ASP A 136 -5.90 15.04 0.26
N VAL A 137 -6.92 15.13 -0.59
CA VAL A 137 -7.02 14.44 -1.88
C VAL A 137 -6.51 15.31 -3.04
N THR A 138 -6.20 16.58 -2.80
CA THR A 138 -5.66 17.49 -3.80
C THR A 138 -4.33 16.95 -4.33
N HIS A 139 -4.12 17.03 -5.66
CA HIS A 139 -2.93 16.51 -6.34
C HIS A 139 -2.68 15.01 -6.10
N THR A 140 -3.73 14.22 -5.90
CA THR A 140 -3.64 12.77 -5.83
C THR A 140 -4.14 12.13 -7.12
N LEU A 141 -3.60 10.97 -7.45
CA LEU A 141 -4.13 10.10 -8.50
C LEU A 141 -4.96 8.99 -7.85
N ARG A 142 -6.07 8.62 -8.49
CA ARG A 142 -6.91 7.49 -8.08
C ARG A 142 -7.10 6.54 -9.24
N CYS A 143 -7.27 5.25 -8.96
CA CYS A 143 -7.67 4.34 -10.01
C CYS A 143 -9.14 4.61 -10.42
N ASN A 144 -9.47 4.43 -11.70
CA ASN A 144 -10.82 4.69 -12.19
C ASN A 144 -11.86 3.66 -11.74
N LYS A 145 -11.43 2.52 -11.19
CA LYS A 145 -12.31 1.40 -10.84
C LYS A 145 -12.78 1.38 -9.39
N HIS A 146 -12.04 2.00 -8.46
CA HIS A 146 -12.28 1.86 -7.03
C HIS A 146 -12.69 3.21 -6.42
N VAL A 147 -13.82 3.21 -5.70
CA VAL A 147 -14.52 4.44 -5.28
C VAL A 147 -13.84 5.12 -4.08
N SER A 148 -13.37 4.34 -3.10
CA SER A 148 -12.81 4.83 -1.83
C SER A 148 -11.58 4.01 -1.43
N HIS A 149 -10.70 4.58 -0.60
CA HIS A 149 -9.51 3.91 -0.04
C HIS A 149 -8.55 3.25 -1.06
N CYS A 150 -8.56 3.71 -2.33
CA CYS A 150 -7.66 3.24 -3.38
C CYS A 150 -6.19 3.35 -2.94
N ALA A 151 -5.42 2.27 -3.10
CA ALA A 151 -4.02 2.22 -2.68
C ALA A 151 -3.20 3.33 -3.35
N LEU A 152 -3.43 3.57 -4.65
CA LEU A 152 -2.76 4.63 -5.40
C LEU A 152 -3.01 6.01 -4.78
N GLN A 153 -4.26 6.30 -4.41
CA GLN A 153 -4.58 7.58 -3.79
C GLN A 153 -3.94 7.70 -2.40
N ASN A 154 -3.92 6.61 -1.64
CA ASN A 154 -3.37 6.61 -0.29
C ASN A 154 -1.86 6.87 -0.26
N VAL A 155 -1.09 6.32 -1.21
CA VAL A 155 0.35 6.62 -1.28
C VAL A 155 0.62 8.08 -1.62
N PHE A 156 -0.16 8.69 -2.51
CA PHE A 156 -0.06 10.14 -2.78
C PHE A 156 -0.44 10.98 -1.57
N LYS A 157 -1.50 10.61 -0.84
CA LYS A 157 -1.89 11.27 0.41
C LYS A 157 -0.75 11.27 1.43
N MET A 158 -0.13 10.11 1.63
CA MET A 158 1.00 9.96 2.55
C MET A 158 2.20 10.79 2.11
N PHE A 159 2.58 10.72 0.83
CA PHE A 159 3.70 11.48 0.28
C PHE A 159 3.48 12.99 0.36
N ASN A 160 2.31 13.48 -0.05
CA ASN A 160 1.99 14.91 -0.03
C ASN A 160 2.01 15.46 1.40
N TRP A 161 1.41 14.73 2.36
CA TRP A 161 1.44 15.12 3.76
C TRP A 161 2.87 15.12 4.32
N TRP A 162 3.64 14.05 4.09
CA TRP A 162 5.02 13.94 4.54
C TRP A 162 5.90 15.07 3.98
N SER A 163 5.75 15.38 2.70
CA SER A 163 6.48 16.46 2.02
C SER A 163 6.21 17.83 2.65
N GLN A 164 4.95 18.10 3.02
CA GLN A 164 4.57 19.33 3.74
C GLN A 164 5.21 19.42 5.13
N GLN A 165 5.25 18.31 5.88
CA GLN A 165 5.90 18.31 7.20
C GLN A 165 7.41 18.47 7.09
N LYS A 166 8.03 17.82 6.11
CA LYS A 166 9.45 17.98 5.83
C LYS A 166 9.79 19.44 5.56
N ASN A 167 9.01 20.14 4.74
CA ASN A 167 9.24 21.56 4.45
C ASN A 167 9.13 22.45 5.69
N LYS A 168 8.22 22.16 6.63
CA LYS A 168 8.12 22.93 7.88
C LYS A 168 9.36 22.82 8.78
N ILE A 169 10.04 21.67 8.76
CA ILE A 169 11.23 21.43 9.59
C ILE A 169 12.45 22.25 9.09
N TYR A 170 12.51 22.59 7.80
CA TYR A 170 13.63 23.39 7.24
C TYR A 170 13.51 24.91 7.44
N TYR A 171 12.39 25.40 7.98
CA TYR A 171 12.17 26.83 8.26
C TYR A 171 12.23 27.18 9.75
N VAL A 172 12.82 26.31 10.59
CA VAL A 172 13.08 26.55 12.02
C VAL A 172 14.58 26.64 12.26
#